data_AF-A0A2D5YK05-F1
#
_entry.id   AF-A0A2D5YK05-F1
#
_cell.length_a   1.000
_cell.length_b   1.000
_cell.length_c   1.000
_cell.angle_alpha   90.00
_cell.angle_beta   90.00
_cell.angle_gamma   90.00
#
_symmetry.space_group_name_H-M   'P 1'
#
loop_
_entity.id
_entity.type
_entity.pdbx_description
1 polymer ?
#
loop_
_entity_poly.entity_id
_entity_poly.type
_entity_poly.pdbx_seq_one_letter_code
_entity_poly.pdbx_strand_id
1 'polypeptide(L)'
;MNCQEIFKGKVKIKSKKKLLRALKFDFDFTNYDLEEVMMCNFENLKLCQEEKHELSQTHRQIIKNYQKIDEEYLVKSAKQLTKIINELKHDQIDIEATDAGTFICLAAIFSGKLNIEKDINFHLDSAPINLFKKRFVHNKNAMKSVNVNLNDEQESWLRSFSSLKKAPSFMEIRSTHRIPLAA
;
A
#
# COMPACT_ATOMS: atom_id res chain seq x y z
N MET A 1 6.51 1.72 18.80
CA MET A 1 5.79 1.43 17.55
C MET A 1 5.00 0.14 17.73
N ASN A 2 3.68 0.15 17.54
CA ASN A 2 2.84 -1.04 17.73
C ASN A 2 2.65 -1.77 16.39
N CYS A 3 3.32 -2.91 16.19
CA CYS A 3 3.32 -3.66 14.93
C CYS A 3 1.92 -4.08 14.47
N GLN A 4 1.04 -4.39 15.43
CA GLN A 4 -0.34 -4.78 15.15
C GLN A 4 -1.17 -3.63 14.59
N GLU A 5 -0.83 -2.39 14.88
CA GLU A 5 -1.54 -1.22 14.33
C GLU A 5 -1.10 -0.90 12.90
N ILE A 6 0.17 -1.17 12.57
CA ILE A 6 0.77 -0.97 11.23
C ILE A 6 0.27 -1.99 10.21
N PHE A 7 -0.38 -3.08 10.65
CA PHE A 7 -0.97 -4.06 9.74
C PHE A 7 -2.48 -3.94 9.60
N LYS A 8 -3.11 -2.99 10.30
CA LYS A 8 -4.53 -2.66 10.10
C LYS A 8 -4.67 -1.71 8.93
N GLY A 9 -5.25 -2.18 7.83
CA GLY A 9 -5.47 -1.36 6.65
C GLY A 9 -6.55 -0.32 6.88
N LYS A 10 -6.25 0.95 6.63
CA LYS A 10 -7.24 2.04 6.72
C LYS A 10 -7.39 2.68 5.35
N VAL A 11 -8.64 2.85 4.91
CA VAL A 11 -8.97 3.53 3.65
C VAL A 11 -10.08 4.54 3.90
N LYS A 12 -9.84 5.81 3.57
CA LYS A 12 -10.83 6.89 3.63
C LYS A 12 -11.16 7.32 2.21
N ILE A 13 -12.45 7.36 1.89
CA ILE A 13 -12.95 7.83 0.60
C ILE A 13 -13.59 9.20 0.82
N LYS A 14 -13.14 10.20 0.07
CA LYS A 14 -13.56 11.59 0.16
C LYS A 14 -13.99 12.11 -1.21
N SER A 15 -14.78 13.18 -1.20
CA SER A 15 -15.08 14.02 -2.37
C SER A 15 -15.11 15.46 -1.91
N LYS A 16 -14.37 16.36 -2.56
CA LYS A 16 -14.27 17.79 -2.19
C LYS A 16 -14.03 17.98 -0.68
N LYS A 17 -13.08 17.22 -0.12
CA LYS A 17 -12.73 17.16 1.32
C LYS A 17 -13.80 16.58 2.27
N LYS A 18 -15.02 16.29 1.79
CA LYS A 18 -16.05 15.62 2.59
C LYS A 18 -15.76 14.12 2.65
N LEU A 19 -15.70 13.57 3.86
CA LEU A 19 -15.59 12.13 4.08
C LEU A 19 -16.90 11.44 3.66
N LEU A 20 -16.82 10.50 2.74
CA LEU A 20 -17.94 9.70 2.25
C LEU A 20 -18.01 8.34 2.95
N ARG A 21 -16.85 7.69 3.09
CA ARG A 21 -16.69 6.38 3.76
C ARG A 21 -15.34 6.31 4.45
N ALA A 22 -15.30 5.63 5.59
CA ALA A 22 -14.06 5.17 6.20
C ALA A 22 -14.16 3.64 6.35
N LEU A 23 -13.20 2.94 5.78
CA LEU A 23 -13.11 1.48 5.78
C LEU A 23 -11.89 1.08 6.61
N LYS A 24 -12.08 0.07 7.44
CA LYS A 24 -11.01 -0.60 8.18
C LYS A 24 -10.96 -2.04 7.70
N PHE A 25 -9.76 -2.52 7.44
CA PHE A 25 -9.47 -3.87 6.99
C PHE A 25 -8.53 -4.49 8.01
N ASP A 26 -9.00 -5.51 8.69
CA ASP A 26 -8.28 -6.17 9.76
C ASP A 26 -7.55 -7.36 9.15
N PHE A 27 -6.31 -7.14 8.74
CA PHE A 27 -5.40 -8.25 8.44
C PHE A 27 -4.87 -8.82 9.75
N ASP A 28 -4.86 -10.14 9.87
CA ASP A 28 -4.26 -10.80 11.02
C ASP A 28 -2.75 -10.58 11.02
N PHE A 29 -2.24 -10.04 12.13
CA PHE A 29 -0.81 -9.91 12.35
C PHE A 29 -0.29 -11.19 13.01
N THR A 30 0.60 -11.88 12.31
CA THR A 30 1.29 -13.05 12.84
C THR A 30 2.63 -12.64 13.45
N ASN A 31 2.86 -13.02 14.70
CA ASN A 31 4.20 -12.98 15.30
C ASN A 31 4.95 -14.25 14.88
N TYR A 32 5.91 -14.08 13.98
CA TYR A 32 6.73 -15.19 13.49
C TYR A 32 7.88 -15.50 14.45
N ASP A 33 8.34 -16.74 14.46
CA ASP A 33 9.48 -17.15 15.29
C ASP A 33 10.79 -16.55 14.79
N LEU A 34 11.81 -16.51 15.66
CA LEU A 34 13.11 -15.90 15.36
C LEU A 34 13.73 -16.45 14.07
N GLU A 35 13.63 -17.76 13.86
CA GLU A 35 14.14 -18.45 12.67
C GLU A 35 13.52 -17.92 11.38
N GLU A 36 12.22 -17.61 11.41
CA GLU A 36 11.49 -17.10 10.25
C GLU A 36 11.77 -15.64 9.94
N VAL A 37 12.21 -14.89 10.95
CA VAL A 37 12.57 -13.47 10.83
C VAL A 37 14.08 -13.23 10.91
N MET A 38 14.94 -14.24 10.71
CA MET A 38 16.39 -14.01 10.56
C MET A 38 16.72 -13.11 9.37
N MET A 39 17.81 -12.34 9.47
CA MET A 39 18.23 -11.36 8.44
C MET A 39 18.38 -12.00 7.05
N CYS A 40 18.90 -13.23 6.98
CA CYS A 40 19.09 -13.98 5.73
C CYS A 40 17.78 -14.20 4.95
N ASN A 41 16.63 -14.26 5.64
CA ASN A 41 15.32 -14.44 5.00
C ASN A 41 14.83 -13.20 4.24
N PHE A 42 15.56 -12.08 4.30
CA PHE A 42 15.23 -10.80 3.65
C PHE A 42 16.25 -10.37 2.60
N GLU A 43 17.20 -11.23 2.23
CA GLU A 43 18.24 -10.92 1.24
C GLU A 43 17.66 -10.56 -0.14
N ASN A 44 16.50 -11.13 -0.48
CA ASN A 44 15.78 -10.85 -1.71
C ASN A 44 15.31 -9.39 -1.85
N LEU A 45 15.23 -8.64 -0.74
CA LEU A 45 14.81 -7.23 -0.73
C LEU A 45 15.90 -6.28 -1.19
N LYS A 46 17.15 -6.76 -1.33
CA LYS A 46 18.30 -5.98 -1.81
C LYS A 46 18.50 -4.64 -1.07
N LEU A 47 18.25 -4.65 0.23
CA LEU A 47 18.47 -3.49 1.11
C LEU A 47 19.94 -3.05 1.08
N CYS A 48 20.19 -1.74 1.09
CA CYS A 48 21.55 -1.20 1.24
C CYS A 48 22.07 -1.41 2.67
N GLN A 49 23.34 -1.07 2.93
CA GLN A 49 23.96 -1.33 4.24
C GLN A 49 23.29 -0.51 5.35
N GLU A 50 22.93 0.74 5.05
CA GLU A 50 22.21 1.64 5.94
C GLU A 50 20.82 1.07 6.28
N GLU A 51 20.09 0.61 5.26
CA GLU A 51 18.78 -0.05 5.45
C GLU A 51 18.88 -1.33 6.27
N LYS A 52 19.94 -2.12 6.07
CA LYS A 52 20.18 -3.34 6.86
C LYS A 52 20.48 -3.02 8.32
N HIS A 53 21.19 -1.92 8.60
CA HIS A 53 21.45 -1.47 9.96
C HIS A 53 20.15 -1.13 10.70
N GLU A 54 19.21 -0.50 10.00
CA GLU A 54 17.89 -0.12 10.51
C GLU A 54 16.90 -1.30 10.61
N LEU A 55 17.24 -2.48 10.08
CA LEU A 55 16.35 -3.64 9.97
C LEU A 55 16.18 -4.40 11.31
N SER A 56 15.53 -3.75 12.27
CA SER A 56 15.16 -4.34 13.57
C SER A 56 14.30 -5.61 13.43
N GLN A 57 14.18 -6.39 14.52
CA GLN A 57 13.26 -7.53 14.58
C GLN A 57 11.81 -7.11 14.28
N THR A 58 11.38 -5.96 14.78
CA THR A 58 10.06 -5.38 14.51
C THR A 58 9.84 -5.14 13.01
N HIS A 59 10.81 -4.55 12.32
CA HIS A 59 10.71 -4.32 10.87
C HIS A 59 10.62 -5.65 10.11
N ARG A 60 11.40 -6.65 10.50
CA ARG A 60 11.37 -8.00 9.92
C ARG A 60 10.02 -8.68 10.10
N GLN A 61 9.38 -8.54 11.26
CA GLN A 61 8.02 -9.02 11.51
C GLN A 61 7.00 -8.35 10.56
N ILE A 62 7.04 -7.03 10.46
CA ILE A 62 6.12 -6.27 9.59
C ILE A 62 6.30 -6.68 8.12
N ILE A 63 7.54 -6.70 7.63
CA ILE A 63 7.86 -7.10 6.25
C ILE A 63 7.38 -8.53 5.97
N LYS A 64 7.62 -9.46 6.89
CA LYS A 64 7.18 -10.86 6.75
C LYS A 64 5.66 -10.95 6.64
N ASN A 65 4.92 -10.19 7.45
CA ASN A 65 3.45 -10.11 7.37
C ASN A 65 2.97 -9.60 5.98
N TYR A 66 3.62 -8.57 5.42
CA TYR A 66 3.31 -8.15 4.03
C TYR A 66 3.64 -9.23 2.99
N GLN A 67 4.76 -9.94 3.13
CA GLN A 67 5.13 -11.03 2.22
C GLN A 67 4.15 -12.22 2.31
N LYS A 68 3.59 -12.47 3.50
CA LYS A 68 2.65 -13.56 3.81
C LYS A 68 1.19 -13.10 3.89
N ILE A 69 0.88 -11.90 3.38
CA ILE A 69 -0.46 -11.33 3.41
C ILE A 69 -1.50 -12.33 2.88
N ASP A 70 -2.64 -12.43 3.56
CA ASP A 70 -3.78 -13.24 3.12
C ASP A 70 -4.27 -12.72 1.77
N GLU A 71 -3.99 -13.52 0.74
CA GLU A 71 -4.26 -13.16 -0.64
C GLU A 71 -5.75 -13.18 -0.96
N GLU A 72 -6.50 -14.11 -0.36
CA GLU A 72 -7.94 -14.22 -0.58
C GLU A 72 -8.66 -13.03 0.05
N TYR A 73 -8.31 -12.69 1.29
CA TYR A 73 -8.85 -11.52 1.96
C TYR A 73 -8.48 -10.23 1.23
N LEU A 74 -7.23 -10.09 0.76
CA LEU A 74 -6.80 -8.93 -0.03
C LEU A 74 -7.64 -8.77 -1.30
N VAL A 75 -7.82 -9.86 -2.07
CA VAL A 75 -8.61 -9.83 -3.32
C VAL A 75 -10.08 -9.53 -3.05
N LYS A 76 -10.67 -10.12 -2.01
CA LYS A 76 -12.05 -9.84 -1.58
C LYS A 76 -12.23 -8.38 -1.19
N SER A 77 -11.30 -7.84 -0.41
CA SER A 77 -11.29 -6.45 0.05
C SER A 77 -11.13 -5.46 -1.11
N ALA A 78 -10.24 -5.76 -2.07
CA ALA A 78 -10.05 -4.94 -3.27
C ALA A 78 -11.30 -4.92 -4.17
N LYS A 79 -11.99 -6.07 -4.33
CA LYS A 79 -13.27 -6.14 -5.04
C LYS A 79 -14.35 -5.30 -4.34
N GLN A 80 -14.43 -5.39 -3.02
CA GLN A 80 -15.37 -4.58 -2.22
C GLN A 80 -15.09 -3.08 -2.39
N LEU A 81 -13.82 -2.67 -2.28
CA LEU A 81 -13.41 -1.28 -2.47
C LEU A 81 -13.77 -0.78 -3.88
N THR A 82 -13.45 -1.56 -4.92
CA THR A 82 -13.77 -1.23 -6.32
C THR A 82 -15.27 -1.04 -6.52
N LYS A 83 -16.09 -1.94 -5.96
CA LYS A 83 -17.55 -1.83 -6.01
C LYS A 83 -18.04 -0.53 -5.38
N ILE A 84 -17.56 -0.21 -4.16
CA ILE A 84 -17.92 1.03 -3.46
C ILE A 84 -17.56 2.25 -4.31
N ILE A 85 -16.34 2.32 -4.86
CA ILE A 85 -15.87 3.45 -5.68
C ILE A 85 -16.76 3.63 -6.91
N ASN A 86 -17.08 2.53 -7.61
CA ASN A 86 -17.89 2.58 -8.83
C ASN A 86 -19.33 3.01 -8.56
N GLU A 87 -19.91 2.61 -7.42
CA GLU A 87 -21.30 2.95 -7.05
C GLU A 87 -21.47 4.38 -6.51
N LEU A 88 -20.37 5.08 -6.16
CA LEU A 88 -20.45 6.47 -5.70
C LEU A 88 -20.95 7.40 -6.80
N LYS A 89 -21.88 8.31 -6.49
CA LYS A 89 -22.39 9.30 -7.45
C LYS A 89 -21.44 10.48 -7.73
N HIS A 90 -20.24 10.47 -7.15
CA HIS A 90 -19.31 11.60 -7.23
C HIS A 90 -18.31 11.34 -8.37
N ASP A 91 -18.09 12.34 -9.21
CA ASP A 91 -17.14 12.25 -10.33
C ASP A 91 -15.69 12.39 -9.86
N GLN A 92 -15.45 13.23 -8.84
CA GLN A 92 -14.14 13.41 -8.22
C GLN A 92 -14.07 12.66 -6.89
N ILE A 93 -13.14 11.72 -6.77
CA ILE A 93 -12.96 10.86 -5.61
C ILE A 93 -11.50 10.88 -5.16
N ASP A 94 -11.27 11.25 -3.90
CA ASP A 94 -9.97 11.13 -3.25
C ASP A 94 -9.99 9.92 -2.31
N ILE A 95 -8.97 9.08 -2.40
CA ILE A 95 -8.83 7.86 -1.60
C ILE A 95 -7.52 7.94 -0.84
N GLU A 96 -7.60 8.11 0.46
CA GLU A 96 -6.43 8.08 1.36
C GLU A 96 -6.31 6.69 1.95
N ALA A 97 -5.13 6.08 1.85
CA ALA A 97 -4.87 4.78 2.44
C ALA A 97 -3.52 4.75 3.14
N THR A 98 -3.50 4.18 4.34
CA THR A 98 -2.27 3.95 5.10
C THR A 98 -2.02 2.45 5.21
N ASP A 99 -0.76 2.08 5.44
CA ASP A 99 -0.39 0.75 5.90
C ASP A 99 -0.87 -0.36 4.94
N ALA A 100 -1.44 -1.46 5.46
CA ALA A 100 -1.96 -2.56 4.65
C ALA A 100 -3.15 -2.14 3.75
N GLY A 101 -3.78 -0.99 4.02
CA GLY A 101 -4.81 -0.40 3.16
C GLY A 101 -4.25 -0.01 1.79
N THR A 102 -2.96 0.33 1.73
CA THR A 102 -2.27 0.64 0.48
C THR A 102 -2.27 -0.56 -0.48
N PHE A 103 -2.12 -1.78 0.04
CA PHE A 103 -2.18 -3.00 -0.77
C PHE A 103 -3.57 -3.25 -1.34
N ILE A 104 -4.63 -2.97 -0.57
CA ILE A 104 -6.01 -3.07 -1.05
C ILE A 104 -6.24 -2.08 -2.20
N CYS A 105 -5.76 -0.84 -2.06
CA CYS A 105 -5.83 0.16 -3.11
C CYS A 105 -5.05 -0.27 -4.36
N LEU A 106 -3.81 -0.74 -4.22
CA LEU A 106 -3.01 -1.24 -5.33
C LEU A 106 -3.71 -2.41 -6.05
N ALA A 107 -4.25 -3.36 -5.31
CA ALA A 107 -5.01 -4.48 -5.88
C ALA A 107 -6.28 -4.01 -6.60
N ALA A 108 -6.98 -3.00 -6.06
CA ALA A 108 -8.16 -2.41 -6.70
C ALA A 108 -7.79 -1.70 -8.02
N ILE A 109 -6.72 -0.89 -8.00
CA ILE A 109 -6.20 -0.20 -9.20
C ILE A 109 -5.82 -1.23 -10.27
N PHE A 110 -4.91 -2.15 -9.94
CA PHE A 110 -4.38 -3.10 -10.89
C PHE A 110 -5.36 -4.21 -11.29
N SER A 111 -6.55 -4.28 -10.67
CA SER A 111 -7.65 -5.09 -11.17
C SER A 111 -8.19 -4.61 -12.52
N GLY A 112 -8.00 -3.31 -12.84
CA GLY A 112 -8.52 -2.69 -14.05
C GLY A 112 -10.04 -2.52 -14.09
N LYS A 113 -10.72 -2.60 -12.93
CA LYS A 113 -12.20 -2.56 -12.82
C LYS A 113 -12.75 -1.24 -12.28
N LEU A 114 -11.92 -0.25 -12.03
CA LEU A 114 -12.36 1.08 -11.62
C LEU A 114 -13.05 1.79 -12.78
N ASN A 115 -14.11 2.55 -12.51
CA ASN A 115 -14.81 3.33 -13.52
C ASN A 115 -13.91 4.47 -14.01
N ILE A 116 -13.53 4.40 -15.29
CA ILE A 116 -12.62 5.33 -15.97
C ILE A 116 -13.22 6.72 -16.23
N GLU A 117 -14.55 6.87 -16.09
CA GLU A 117 -15.23 8.16 -16.24
C GLU A 117 -15.03 9.06 -15.01
N LYS A 118 -14.56 8.50 -13.90
CA LYS A 118 -14.33 9.22 -12.64
C LYS A 118 -12.89 9.68 -12.54
N ASP A 119 -12.70 10.88 -12.02
CA ASP A 119 -11.40 11.38 -11.59
C ASP A 119 -11.09 10.81 -10.19
N ILE A 120 -10.33 9.72 -10.17
CA ILE A 120 -9.97 8.99 -8.94
C ILE A 120 -8.51 9.27 -8.59
N ASN A 121 -8.30 9.82 -7.41
CA ASN A 121 -6.99 10.19 -6.87
C ASN A 121 -6.69 9.34 -5.63
N PHE A 122 -5.66 8.49 -5.71
CA PHE A 122 -5.17 7.71 -4.59
C PHE A 122 -4.00 8.42 -3.92
N HIS A 123 -4.03 8.50 -2.59
CA HIS A 123 -2.96 8.99 -1.73
C HIS A 123 -2.58 7.84 -0.81
N LEU A 124 -1.43 7.22 -1.10
CA LEU A 124 -0.96 6.01 -0.43
C LEU A 124 0.21 6.38 0.49
N ASP A 125 -0.04 6.36 1.79
CA ASP A 125 0.93 6.68 2.82
C ASP A 125 1.55 5.40 3.38
N SER A 126 2.86 5.41 3.66
CA SER A 126 3.58 4.27 4.26
C SER A 126 3.45 2.94 3.46
N ALA A 127 3.43 3.04 2.12
CA ALA A 127 3.20 1.89 1.23
C ALA A 127 4.51 1.14 0.88
N PRO A 128 4.76 -0.09 1.37
CA PRO A 128 5.95 -0.88 0.99
C PRO A 128 5.74 -1.56 -0.37
N ILE A 129 5.64 -0.77 -1.44
CA ILE A 129 5.23 -1.22 -2.79
C ILE A 129 6.12 -2.34 -3.35
N ASN A 130 7.41 -2.35 -3.01
CA ASN A 130 8.32 -3.41 -3.44
C ASN A 130 7.87 -4.81 -2.98
N LEU A 131 7.15 -4.88 -1.86
CA LEU A 131 6.61 -6.14 -1.32
C LEU A 131 5.33 -6.60 -2.00
N PHE A 132 4.73 -5.79 -2.89
CA PHE A 132 3.49 -6.16 -3.55
C PHE A 132 3.71 -7.29 -4.56
N LYS A 133 2.82 -8.28 -4.61
CA LYS A 133 3.03 -9.47 -5.44
C LYS A 133 2.56 -9.25 -6.87
N LYS A 134 3.39 -9.64 -7.85
CA LYS A 134 3.08 -9.59 -9.31
C LYS A 134 1.74 -10.23 -9.67
N ARG A 135 1.32 -11.29 -8.97
CA ARG A 135 0.07 -12.03 -9.22
C ARG A 135 -1.19 -11.17 -9.11
N PHE A 136 -1.14 -10.07 -8.34
CA PHE A 136 -2.26 -9.13 -8.19
C PHE A 136 -2.28 -8.04 -9.27
N VAL A 137 -1.28 -8.00 -10.15
CA VAL A 137 -1.18 -7.03 -11.24
C VAL A 137 -1.82 -7.60 -12.50
N HIS A 138 -3.15 -7.54 -12.59
CA HIS A 138 -3.90 -8.09 -13.72
C HIS A 138 -3.90 -7.16 -14.94
N ASN A 139 -3.94 -5.85 -14.72
CA ASN A 139 -3.88 -4.84 -15.77
C ASN A 139 -2.80 -3.80 -15.48
N LYS A 140 -1.64 -3.93 -16.11
CA LYS A 140 -0.52 -3.00 -15.96
C LYS A 140 -0.85 -1.56 -16.38
N ASN A 141 -1.78 -1.39 -17.33
CA ASN A 141 -2.17 -0.09 -17.85
C ASN A 141 -3.22 0.62 -16.98
N ALA A 142 -3.79 -0.05 -15.96
CA ALA A 142 -4.87 0.52 -15.14
C ALA A 142 -4.45 1.80 -14.40
N MET A 143 -3.15 1.99 -14.15
CA MET A 143 -2.58 3.21 -13.58
C MET A 143 -2.73 4.44 -14.51
N LYS A 144 -3.06 4.28 -15.79
CA LYS A 144 -3.29 5.41 -16.71
C LYS A 144 -4.65 6.09 -16.50
N SER A 145 -5.57 5.41 -15.83
CA SER A 145 -6.96 5.85 -15.63
C SER A 145 -7.20 6.45 -14.25
N VAL A 146 -6.16 6.53 -13.40
CA VAL A 146 -6.24 7.03 -12.02
C VAL A 146 -4.95 7.78 -11.69
N ASN A 147 -5.01 8.70 -10.74
CA ASN A 147 -3.82 9.35 -10.20
C ASN A 147 -3.37 8.62 -8.92
N VAL A 148 -2.07 8.35 -8.78
CA VAL A 148 -1.51 7.67 -7.59
C VAL A 148 -0.36 8.51 -7.02
N ASN A 149 -0.59 9.06 -5.83
CA ASN A 149 0.41 9.75 -5.03
C ASN A 149 0.94 8.78 -3.98
N LEU A 150 2.26 8.65 -3.93
CA LEU A 150 2.96 7.89 -2.91
C LEU A 150 3.58 8.92 -1.98
N ASN A 151 3.10 8.94 -0.74
CA ASN A 151 3.54 9.96 0.21
C ASN A 151 4.53 9.37 1.20
N ASP A 152 5.59 10.11 1.43
CA ASP A 152 6.58 9.82 2.46
C ASP A 152 6.19 10.52 3.76
N GLU A 153 5.45 9.81 4.62
CA GLU A 153 5.22 10.29 5.98
C GLU A 153 6.51 10.22 6.80
N GLN A 154 6.86 11.32 7.48
CA GLN A 154 8.06 11.40 8.32
C GLN A 154 8.01 10.47 9.54
N GLU A 155 6.81 10.12 10.00
CA GLU A 155 6.55 9.21 11.13
C GLU A 155 6.34 7.75 10.67
N SER A 156 6.57 7.44 9.40
CA SER A 156 6.40 6.10 8.85
C SER A 156 7.51 5.14 9.29
N TRP A 157 7.14 3.91 9.63
CA TRP A 157 8.09 2.80 9.79
C TRP A 157 8.92 2.54 8.52
N LEU A 158 8.39 2.96 7.36
CA LEU A 158 9.04 2.80 6.06
C LEU A 158 10.09 3.87 5.79
N ARG A 159 10.20 4.92 6.62
CA ARG A 159 11.06 6.08 6.38
C ARG A 159 12.49 5.70 6.03
N SER A 160 13.07 4.75 6.77
CA SER A 160 14.45 4.30 6.59
C SER A 160 14.65 3.32 5.43
N PHE A 161 13.59 2.91 4.71
CA PHE A 161 13.62 1.82 3.72
C PHE A 161 13.22 2.27 2.32
N SER A 162 14.08 3.07 1.68
CA SER A 162 13.92 3.51 0.28
C SER A 162 13.70 2.36 -0.72
N SER A 163 14.37 1.22 -0.52
CA SER A 163 14.27 0.03 -1.37
C SER A 163 12.87 -0.58 -1.34
N LEU A 164 12.18 -0.49 -0.20
CA LEU A 164 10.80 -0.98 -0.05
C LEU A 164 9.76 -0.06 -0.69
N LYS A 165 10.09 1.23 -0.87
CA LYS A 165 9.24 2.23 -1.53
C LYS A 165 9.30 2.17 -3.06
N LYS A 166 10.41 1.65 -3.61
CA LYS A 166 10.61 1.56 -5.06
C LYS A 166 9.64 0.55 -5.67
N ALA A 167 8.87 1.02 -6.66
CA ALA A 167 7.97 0.16 -7.41
C ALA A 167 8.74 -0.96 -8.11
N PRO A 168 8.27 -2.22 -8.03
CA PRO A 168 8.91 -3.33 -8.71
C PRO A 168 8.69 -3.25 -10.23
N SER A 169 9.57 -3.85 -11.04
CA SER A 169 9.58 -3.72 -12.51
C SER A 169 8.31 -4.18 -13.23
N PHE A 170 7.45 -4.97 -12.58
CA PHE A 170 6.17 -5.39 -13.14
C PHE A 170 5.04 -4.38 -12.91
N MET A 171 5.29 -3.30 -12.16
CA MET A 171 4.38 -2.18 -11.93
C MET A 171 4.89 -0.92 -12.65
N GLU A 172 4.01 -0.30 -13.44
CA GLU A 172 4.23 1.07 -13.90
C GLU A 172 3.46 2.02 -12.99
N ILE A 173 4.16 2.67 -12.05
CA ILE A 173 3.58 3.71 -11.19
C ILE A 173 4.07 5.06 -11.67
N ARG A 174 3.17 5.87 -12.24
CA ARG A 174 3.43 7.29 -12.52
C ARG A 174 3.16 8.07 -11.26
N SER A 175 4.12 8.07 -10.34
CA SER A 175 4.01 8.85 -9.11
C SER A 175 4.26 10.33 -9.40
N THR A 176 3.33 11.20 -9.04
CA THR A 176 3.63 12.62 -8.81
C THR A 176 4.14 12.78 -7.40
N HIS A 177 5.46 12.69 -7.20
CA HIS A 177 6.06 13.06 -5.91
C HIS A 177 5.75 14.54 -5.65
N ARG A 178 4.88 14.83 -4.69
CA ARG A 178 4.83 16.16 -4.08
C ARG A 178 5.86 16.18 -2.96
N ILE A 179 7.04 16.71 -3.26
CA ILE A 179 7.99 17.12 -2.23
C ILE A 179 7.29 18.21 -1.41
N PRO A 180 7.14 18.08 -0.08
CA PRO A 180 6.70 19.19 0.73
C PRO A 180 7.73 20.30 0.56
N LEU A 181 7.33 21.46 0.05
CA LEU A 181 8.13 22.67 0.17
C LEU A 181 8.40 22.85 1.66
N ALA A 182 9.67 22.69 2.05
CA ALA A 182 10.13 23.05 3.38
C ALA A 182 9.74 24.53 3.61
N ALA A 183 8.93 24.76 4.64
CA ALA A 183 8.62 26.08 5.16
C ALA A 183 9.76 26.57 6.06
#